data_AF-A0A835TLX3-F1
#
_entry.id   AF-A0A835TLX3-F1
#
_cell.length_a   1.000
_cell.length_b   1.000
_cell.length_c   1.000
_cell.angle_alpha   90.00
_cell.angle_beta   90.00
_cell.angle_gamma   90.00
#
_symmetry.space_group_name_H-M   'P 1'
#
loop_
_entity.id
_entity.type
_entity.pdbx_description
1 polymer ?
#
loop_
_entity_poly.entity_id
_entity_poly.type
_entity_poly.pdbx_seq_one_letter_code
_entity_poly.pdbx_strand_id
1 'polypeptide(L)'
;MVMPRDMYSIHGEQAARRRAIAELIFFAGVNDLRRCRQIAVTWNVKVKEPAVMDYDRRTPLHVSAAEGAYSVVEWLVQEGADVNAIDRHGRTPLEEAARNDHGEVVRLLIQHGANVFEENKLVPLDKSKLRGIVNTRRIMMNELGWEPEWEVNPKELQLVERIGSGEFGDVYKAKWHGSYVAAKLLKRSDEIAIGDFRTEIAILRKIHHPNCTQFLGACTKQKPYIVITELMACSLADAFQRTFYTPSTRRQVEIALDFARGMAYLHSRRQPIVHRDLKPANLMIAGNLHADTEQLYLDSGVIKVADFGLSKSLVPVERHGGLSHDINITYKLTGETGSYRYMAPECFRHEPYNLKVDVYSFAMIIFQLFETTQPFAGHDPVEAARNAAMLGARPGFPPRGKLTETETSMRRLIEDCWAADAEKRPTFEDIIQRLEAQLARLPKHQHFEKDAACTGCNVQ
;
A
#
# COMPACT_ATOMS: atom_id res chain seq x y z
N MET A 1 23.60 53.66 9.50
CA MET A 1 22.16 53.83 9.19
C MET A 1 21.49 52.50 9.53
N VAL A 2 20.87 52.43 10.70
CA VAL A 2 20.24 51.20 11.24
C VAL A 2 18.84 51.11 10.64
N MET A 3 18.54 50.03 9.91
CA MET A 3 17.19 49.72 9.44
C MET A 3 16.37 49.15 10.60
N PRO A 4 15.07 49.52 10.77
CA PRO A 4 14.28 49.03 11.88
C PRO A 4 13.92 47.54 11.70
N ARG A 5 14.06 46.77 12.77
CA ARG A 5 13.23 45.59 13.03
C ARG A 5 11.82 46.12 13.29
N ASP A 6 10.87 45.79 12.41
CA ASP A 6 9.46 45.48 12.72
C ASP A 6 8.60 45.63 11.47
N MET A 7 8.36 44.52 10.78
CA MET A 7 7.20 44.35 9.90
C MET A 7 6.87 42.85 9.75
N TYR A 8 6.72 42.15 10.87
CA TYR A 8 5.99 40.88 10.87
C TYR A 8 4.49 41.21 10.77
N SER A 9 3.89 40.89 9.62
CA SER A 9 2.45 41.03 9.41
C SER A 9 1.71 40.13 10.40
N ILE A 10 1.00 40.74 11.34
CA ILE A 10 0.16 40.09 12.37
C ILE A 10 -0.91 39.19 11.71
N HIS A 11 -1.29 39.50 10.47
CA HIS A 11 -2.20 38.68 9.67
C HIS A 11 -1.53 37.42 9.10
N GLY A 12 -0.22 37.45 8.83
CA GLY A 12 0.53 36.32 8.29
C GLY A 12 0.75 35.20 9.30
N GLU A 13 1.07 35.55 10.55
CA GLU A 13 1.31 34.56 11.62
C GLU A 13 0.01 33.85 12.04
N GLN A 14 -1.11 34.58 12.13
CA GLN A 14 -2.41 33.98 12.39
C GLN A 14 -2.89 33.10 11.23
N ALA A 15 -2.65 33.49 9.97
CA ALA A 15 -2.99 32.67 8.81
C ALA A 15 -2.13 31.39 8.76
N ALA A 16 -0.83 31.49 9.05
CA ALA A 16 0.08 30.35 9.10
C ALA A 16 -0.29 29.38 10.23
N ARG A 17 -0.65 29.89 11.41
CA ARG A 17 -1.14 29.07 12.53
C ARG A 17 -2.45 28.36 12.21
N ARG A 18 -3.39 29.02 11.55
CA ARG A 18 -4.65 28.39 11.08
C ARG A 18 -4.39 27.28 10.07
N ARG A 19 -3.45 27.50 9.14
CA ARG A 19 -3.02 26.48 8.18
C ARG A 19 -2.40 25.28 8.89
N ALA A 20 -1.53 25.51 9.88
CA ALA A 20 -0.94 24.45 10.69
C ALA A 20 -2.00 23.63 11.44
N ILE A 21 -3.04 24.28 12.00
CA ILE A 21 -4.17 23.59 12.65
C ILE A 21 -4.95 22.74 11.65
N ALA A 22 -5.25 23.27 10.45
CA ALA A 22 -5.92 22.50 9.41
C ALA A 22 -5.11 21.28 8.97
N GLU A 23 -3.79 21.44 8.79
CA GLU A 23 -2.88 20.34 8.48
C GLU A 23 -2.83 19.31 9.62
N LEU A 24 -2.76 19.75 10.88
CA LEU A 24 -2.80 18.88 12.05
C LEU A 24 -4.10 18.04 12.09
N ILE A 25 -5.26 18.67 11.85
CA ILE A 25 -6.56 17.98 11.82
C ILE A 25 -6.61 16.96 10.68
N PHE A 26 -6.11 17.32 9.50
CA PHE A 26 -6.02 16.41 8.37
C PHE A 26 -5.14 15.19 8.69
N PHE A 27 -3.93 15.41 9.20
CA PHE A 27 -3.02 14.32 9.56
C PHE A 27 -3.52 13.48 10.72
N ALA A 28 -4.35 14.07 11.58
CA ALA A 28 -4.99 13.34 12.66
C ALA A 28 -5.97 12.28 12.13
N GLY A 29 -6.75 12.61 11.08
CA GLY A 29 -7.67 11.68 10.44
C GLY A 29 -7.01 10.49 9.72
N VAL A 30 -5.83 10.70 9.12
CA VAL A 30 -5.11 9.64 8.39
C VAL A 30 -4.13 8.82 9.26
N ASN A 31 -4.18 9.02 10.58
CA ASN A 31 -3.34 8.36 11.58
C ASN A 31 -1.82 8.64 11.44
N ASP A 32 -1.41 9.83 10.98
CA ASP A 32 0.01 10.23 10.86
C ASP A 32 0.49 10.92 12.15
N LEU A 33 0.77 10.13 13.18
CA LEU A 33 1.21 10.59 14.49
C LEU A 33 2.49 11.45 14.44
N ARG A 34 3.45 11.09 13.58
CA ARG A 34 4.73 11.80 13.49
C ARG A 34 4.50 13.22 12.97
N ARG A 35 3.69 13.41 11.93
CA ARG A 35 3.36 14.76 11.45
C ARG A 35 2.52 15.54 12.42
N CYS A 36 1.57 14.90 13.09
CA CYS A 36 0.80 15.58 14.12
C CYS A 36 1.72 16.18 15.20
N ARG A 37 2.68 15.38 15.69
CA ARG A 37 3.71 15.83 16.63
C ARG A 37 4.61 16.91 16.03
N GLN A 38 5.07 16.72 14.80
CA GLN A 38 5.96 17.68 14.14
C GLN A 38 5.28 19.04 13.94
N ILE A 39 4.02 19.07 13.50
CA ILE A 39 3.25 20.30 13.33
C ILE A 39 3.01 20.96 14.69
N ALA A 40 2.62 20.18 15.69
CA ALA A 40 2.42 20.66 17.05
C ALA A 40 3.69 21.34 17.59
N VAL A 41 4.86 20.74 17.41
CA VAL A 41 6.15 21.31 17.85
C VAL A 41 6.56 22.51 17.00
N THR A 42 6.56 22.38 15.68
CA THR A 42 7.06 23.40 14.74
C THR A 42 6.28 24.69 14.83
N TRP A 43 4.96 24.58 14.96
CA TRP A 43 4.05 25.73 15.02
C TRP A 43 3.60 26.06 16.44
N ASN A 44 4.18 25.40 17.45
CA ASN A 44 3.83 25.52 18.86
C ASN A 44 2.29 25.42 19.08
N VAL A 45 1.66 24.48 18.37
CA VAL A 45 0.21 24.20 18.47
C VAL A 45 0.01 23.22 19.62
N LYS A 46 -0.58 23.70 20.72
CA LYS A 46 -0.93 22.86 21.86
C LYS A 46 -2.32 22.30 21.64
N VAL A 47 -2.44 20.99 21.46
CA VAL A 47 -3.70 20.32 21.10
C VAL A 47 -4.83 20.47 22.12
N LYS A 48 -4.49 20.82 23.37
CA LYS A 48 -5.44 21.18 24.43
C LYS A 48 -6.07 22.56 24.29
N GLU A 49 -5.55 23.41 23.41
CA GLU A 49 -6.09 24.76 23.23
C GLU A 49 -7.41 24.70 22.45
N PRO A 50 -8.48 25.39 22.93
CA PRO A 50 -9.79 25.37 22.27
C PRO A 50 -9.77 25.88 20.83
N ALA A 51 -8.79 26.70 20.47
CA ALA A 51 -8.64 27.24 19.12
C ALA A 51 -8.12 26.21 18.09
N VAL A 52 -7.68 25.03 18.53
CA VAL A 52 -7.16 23.96 17.65
C VAL A 52 -8.33 23.14 17.11
N MET A 53 -9.08 23.77 16.20
CA MET A 53 -10.26 23.18 15.58
C MET A 53 -10.46 23.77 14.18
N ASP A 54 -11.24 23.09 13.35
CA ASP A 54 -11.61 23.58 12.03
C ASP A 54 -12.83 24.53 12.09
N TYR A 55 -13.29 24.98 10.92
CA TYR A 55 -14.49 25.82 10.77
C TYR A 55 -15.77 25.13 11.24
N ASP A 56 -15.77 23.79 11.31
CA ASP A 56 -16.87 23.00 11.83
C ASP A 56 -16.75 22.72 13.34
N ARG A 57 -15.83 23.40 14.02
CA ARG A 57 -15.53 23.19 15.45
C ARG A 57 -15.03 21.77 15.76
N ARG A 58 -14.55 21.03 14.75
CA ARG A 58 -13.97 19.70 14.95
C ARG A 58 -12.53 19.85 15.37
N THR A 59 -12.18 19.25 16.50
CA THR A 59 -10.80 19.13 16.96
C THR A 59 -10.07 18.01 16.21
N PRO A 60 -8.73 17.95 16.24
CA PRO A 60 -7.99 16.79 15.73
C PRO A 60 -8.52 15.46 16.27
N LEU A 61 -8.99 15.46 17.53
CA LEU A 61 -9.52 14.27 18.19
C LEU A 61 -10.86 13.81 17.60
N HIS A 62 -11.72 14.73 17.15
CA HIS A 62 -12.95 14.35 16.45
C HIS A 62 -12.64 13.60 15.16
N VAL A 63 -11.71 14.14 14.37
CA VAL A 63 -11.40 13.61 13.04
C VAL A 63 -10.62 12.30 13.17
N SER A 64 -9.65 12.21 14.06
CA SER A 64 -8.96 10.94 14.32
C SER A 64 -9.92 9.88 14.90
N ALA A 65 -10.89 10.29 15.71
CA ALA A 65 -11.88 9.37 16.25
C ALA A 65 -12.87 8.86 15.19
N ALA A 66 -13.34 9.75 14.32
CA ALA A 66 -14.25 9.43 13.20
C ALA A 66 -13.64 8.42 12.20
N GLU A 67 -12.32 8.46 12.01
CA GLU A 67 -11.59 7.65 11.04
C GLU A 67 -10.89 6.42 11.67
N GLY A 68 -11.00 6.24 12.99
CA GLY A 68 -10.38 5.13 13.70
C GLY A 68 -8.85 5.23 13.84
N ALA A 69 -8.29 6.44 13.77
CA ALA A 69 -6.86 6.73 13.83
C ALA A 69 -6.30 6.62 15.27
N TYR A 70 -6.19 5.39 15.75
CA TYR A 70 -5.89 5.06 17.15
C TYR A 70 -4.62 5.72 17.70
N SER A 71 -3.49 5.63 16.99
CA SER A 71 -2.20 6.15 17.47
C SER A 71 -2.23 7.66 17.67
N VAL A 72 -2.96 8.37 16.81
CA VAL A 72 -3.19 9.81 16.98
C VAL A 72 -4.15 10.07 18.12
N VAL A 73 -5.27 9.34 18.23
CA VAL A 73 -6.22 9.48 19.35
C VAL A 73 -5.49 9.33 20.68
N GLU A 74 -4.69 8.27 20.84
CA GLU A 74 -3.92 8.01 22.05
C GLU A 74 -2.99 9.17 22.38
N TRP A 75 -2.20 9.62 21.42
CA TRP A 75 -1.30 10.76 21.62
C TRP A 75 -2.05 12.05 21.95
N LEU A 76 -3.13 12.38 21.23
CA LEU A 76 -3.91 13.59 21.49
C LEU A 76 -4.46 13.59 22.91
N VAL A 77 -4.96 12.45 23.37
CA VAL A 77 -5.46 12.27 24.73
C VAL A 77 -4.32 12.41 25.76
N GLN A 78 -3.15 11.82 25.50
CA GLN A 78 -1.96 11.96 26.35
C GLN A 78 -1.46 13.42 26.44
N GLU A 79 -1.57 14.19 25.36
CA GLU A 79 -1.25 15.62 25.31
C GLU A 79 -2.35 16.52 25.90
N GLY A 80 -3.43 15.92 26.42
CA GLY A 80 -4.52 16.61 27.10
C GLY A 80 -5.52 17.28 26.17
N ALA A 81 -5.70 16.78 24.95
CA ALA A 81 -6.82 17.19 24.10
C ALA A 81 -8.15 16.92 24.83
N ASP A 82 -9.12 17.84 24.68
CA ASP A 82 -10.43 17.69 25.29
C ASP A 82 -11.21 16.55 24.64
N VAL A 83 -11.33 15.43 25.37
CA VAL A 83 -12.06 14.23 24.97
C VAL A 83 -13.56 14.43 24.84
N ASN A 84 -14.09 15.52 25.41
CA ASN A 84 -15.50 15.89 25.42
C ASN A 84 -15.78 17.16 24.60
N ALA A 85 -14.83 17.58 23.75
CA ALA A 85 -15.05 18.70 22.86
C ALA A 85 -16.31 18.48 22.00
N ILE A 86 -17.03 19.57 21.71
CA ILE A 86 -18.31 19.51 20.98
C ILE A 86 -18.17 20.26 19.66
N ASP A 87 -18.41 19.57 18.54
CA ASP A 87 -18.38 20.17 17.21
C ASP A 87 -19.63 21.03 16.91
N ARG A 88 -19.70 21.64 15.72
CA ARG A 88 -20.85 22.49 15.32
C ARG A 88 -22.18 21.74 15.24
N HIS A 89 -22.13 20.41 15.18
CA HIS A 89 -23.28 19.53 15.06
C HIS A 89 -23.68 18.93 16.41
N GLY A 90 -23.03 19.36 17.51
CA GLY A 90 -23.32 18.84 18.84
C GLY A 90 -22.72 17.46 19.09
N ARG A 91 -21.70 17.05 18.34
CA ARG A 91 -21.10 15.71 18.45
C ARG A 91 -19.79 15.75 19.20
N THR A 92 -19.49 14.68 19.93
CA THR A 92 -18.20 14.47 20.61
C THR A 92 -17.31 13.51 19.81
N PRO A 93 -15.98 13.46 20.07
CA PRO A 93 -15.11 12.46 19.46
C PRO A 93 -15.58 11.02 19.69
N LEU A 94 -16.14 10.74 20.87
CA LEU A 94 -16.67 9.42 21.21
C LEU A 94 -17.88 9.05 20.33
N GLU A 95 -18.77 10.01 20.07
CA GLU A 95 -19.90 9.78 19.15
C GLU A 95 -19.43 9.48 17.73
N GLU A 96 -18.44 10.24 17.24
CA GLU A 96 -17.89 10.03 15.91
C GLU A 96 -17.25 8.64 15.78
N ALA A 97 -16.49 8.18 16.78
CA ALA A 97 -15.93 6.83 16.80
C ALA A 97 -17.03 5.75 16.87
N ALA A 98 -18.07 5.97 17.67
CA ALA A 98 -19.15 5.02 17.86
C ALA A 98 -20.02 4.86 16.60
N ARG A 99 -20.39 5.96 15.93
CA ARG A 99 -21.21 5.93 14.71
C ARG A 99 -20.50 5.32 13.51
N ASN A 100 -19.17 5.40 13.48
CA ASN A 100 -18.34 4.83 12.41
C ASN A 100 -17.78 3.43 12.74
N ASP A 101 -18.25 2.81 13.83
CA ASP A 101 -17.92 1.44 14.23
C ASP A 101 -16.44 1.20 14.63
N HIS A 102 -15.77 2.24 15.14
CA HIS A 102 -14.37 2.17 15.58
C HIS A 102 -14.24 1.76 17.05
N GLY A 103 -14.59 0.50 17.33
CA GLY A 103 -14.71 -0.02 18.70
C GLY A 103 -13.45 0.12 19.60
N GLU A 104 -12.23 0.08 19.04
CA GLU A 104 -10.99 0.27 19.81
C GLU A 104 -10.83 1.73 20.27
N VAL A 105 -11.08 2.68 19.36
CA VAL A 105 -11.04 4.11 19.66
C VAL A 105 -12.12 4.47 20.66
N VAL A 106 -13.32 3.88 20.54
CA VAL A 106 -14.39 4.03 21.54
C VAL A 106 -13.90 3.59 22.92
N ARG A 107 -13.26 2.43 23.04
CA ARG A 107 -12.72 1.95 24.32
C ARG A 107 -11.66 2.89 24.88
N LEU A 108 -10.72 3.31 24.04
CA LEU A 108 -9.65 4.23 24.42
C LEU A 108 -10.21 5.57 24.94
N LEU A 109 -11.18 6.14 24.24
CA LEU A 109 -11.83 7.39 24.64
C LEU A 109 -12.61 7.24 25.95
N ILE A 110 -13.36 6.14 26.12
CA ILE A 110 -14.09 5.86 27.39
C ILE A 110 -13.12 5.69 28.55
N GLN A 111 -12.00 4.98 28.36
CA GLN A 111 -10.96 4.83 29.39
C GLN A 111 -10.40 6.17 29.87
N HIS A 112 -10.43 7.18 29.01
CA HIS A 112 -10.00 8.55 29.31
C HIS A 112 -11.17 9.50 29.64
N GLY A 113 -12.35 8.97 29.97
CA GLY A 113 -13.49 9.75 30.48
C GLY A 113 -14.31 10.48 29.41
N ALA A 114 -14.24 10.05 28.15
CA ALA A 114 -15.09 10.59 27.10
C ALA A 114 -16.57 10.22 27.32
N ASN A 115 -17.44 11.18 27.02
CA ASN A 115 -18.88 11.09 27.06
C ASN A 115 -19.48 11.52 25.71
N VAL A 116 -20.75 11.25 25.53
CA VAL A 116 -21.54 11.75 24.39
C VAL A 116 -22.37 12.96 24.82
N PHE A 117 -22.67 13.86 23.91
CA PHE A 117 -23.40 15.09 24.19
C PHE A 117 -24.87 14.95 23.79
N GLU A 118 -25.75 14.93 24.78
CA GLU A 118 -27.17 14.67 24.60
C GLU A 118 -27.99 15.61 25.50
N GLU A 119 -29.05 16.21 24.93
CA GLU A 119 -29.97 17.10 25.68
C GLU A 119 -29.24 18.20 26.47
N ASN A 120 -28.22 18.80 25.84
CA ASN A 120 -27.34 19.82 26.41
C ASN A 120 -26.49 19.35 27.61
N LYS A 121 -26.23 18.04 27.74
CA LYS A 121 -25.41 17.46 28.81
C LYS A 121 -24.47 16.39 28.27
N LEU A 122 -23.31 16.23 28.91
CA LEU A 122 -22.42 15.09 28.65
C LEU A 122 -22.92 13.89 29.44
N VAL A 123 -23.17 12.78 28.73
CA VAL A 123 -23.71 11.54 29.28
C VAL A 123 -22.79 10.39 28.87
N PRO A 124 -22.50 9.43 29.76
CA PRO A 124 -21.78 8.21 29.39
C PRO A 124 -22.47 7.46 28.24
N LEU A 125 -21.69 6.87 27.33
CA LEU A 125 -22.21 6.20 26.12
C LEU A 125 -23.22 5.07 26.44
N ASP A 126 -23.01 4.35 27.55
CA ASP A 126 -23.89 3.29 28.04
C ASP A 126 -25.26 3.80 28.50
N LYS A 127 -25.35 5.07 28.88
CA LYS A 127 -26.59 5.73 29.37
C LYS A 127 -27.25 6.63 28.33
N SER A 128 -26.63 6.82 27.17
CA SER A 128 -27.17 7.63 26.07
C SER A 128 -28.15 6.85 25.20
N LYS A 129 -28.95 7.57 24.39
CA LYS A 129 -29.68 6.99 23.24
C LYS A 129 -28.78 6.27 22.23
N LEU A 130 -27.47 6.53 22.22
CA LEU A 130 -26.48 5.84 21.39
C LEU A 130 -25.94 4.52 21.99
N ARG A 131 -26.48 4.06 23.13
CA ARG A 131 -26.08 2.77 23.72
C ARG A 131 -26.22 1.63 22.69
N GLY A 132 -25.21 0.78 22.60
CA GLY A 132 -25.20 -0.35 21.67
C GLY A 132 -24.94 0.00 20.20
N ILE A 133 -24.64 1.28 19.87
CA ILE A 133 -24.24 1.68 18.51
C ILE A 133 -22.82 1.22 18.12
N VAL A 134 -22.04 0.79 19.12
CA VAL A 134 -20.66 0.33 18.95
C VAL A 134 -20.66 -1.15 18.60
N ASN A 135 -19.94 -1.54 17.54
CA ASN A 135 -19.98 -2.87 16.98
C ASN A 135 -21.36 -3.22 16.39
N THR A 136 -22.27 -2.28 16.13
CA THR A 136 -23.62 -2.63 15.64
C THR A 136 -23.56 -3.36 14.32
N ARG A 137 -22.61 -3.03 13.43
CA ARG A 137 -22.46 -3.78 12.17
C ARG A 137 -22.03 -5.22 12.43
N ARG A 138 -21.07 -5.43 13.34
CA ARG A 138 -20.60 -6.75 13.76
C ARG A 138 -21.65 -7.54 14.54
N ILE A 139 -22.39 -6.89 15.44
CA ILE A 139 -23.45 -7.47 16.25
C ILE A 139 -24.62 -7.84 15.35
N MET A 140 -25.09 -6.93 14.49
CA MET A 140 -26.16 -7.21 13.54
C MET A 140 -25.79 -8.34 12.59
N MET A 141 -24.55 -8.40 12.10
CA MET A 141 -24.09 -9.52 11.27
C MET A 141 -24.02 -10.84 12.07
N ASN A 142 -23.50 -10.83 13.30
CA ASN A 142 -23.43 -12.03 14.14
C ASN A 142 -24.79 -12.53 14.65
N GLU A 143 -25.70 -11.62 15.07
CA GLU A 143 -27.04 -11.94 15.58
C GLU A 143 -27.95 -12.48 14.48
N LEU A 144 -27.72 -12.08 13.22
CA LEU A 144 -28.36 -12.66 12.05
C LEU A 144 -27.71 -13.96 11.58
N GLY A 145 -26.69 -14.48 12.29
CA GLY A 145 -25.95 -15.69 11.91
C GLY A 145 -25.11 -15.54 10.65
N TRP A 146 -24.91 -14.31 10.17
CA TRP A 146 -24.07 -14.00 9.02
C TRP A 146 -22.61 -13.92 9.46
N GLU A 147 -21.96 -15.08 9.56
CA GLU A 147 -20.50 -15.09 9.49
C GLU A 147 -20.08 -14.64 8.09
N PRO A 148 -19.08 -13.75 7.95
CA PRO A 148 -18.57 -13.43 6.64
C PRO A 148 -18.07 -14.72 5.99
N GLU A 149 -18.55 -15.04 4.78
CA GLU A 149 -18.26 -16.30 4.07
C GLU A 149 -16.76 -16.59 3.89
N TRP A 150 -15.91 -15.58 4.07
CA TRP A 150 -14.44 -15.66 3.94
C TRP A 150 -13.71 -15.90 5.28
N GLU A 151 -14.39 -15.89 6.43
CA GLU A 151 -13.74 -16.18 7.72
C GLU A 151 -13.48 -17.69 7.81
N VAL A 152 -12.24 -18.07 8.08
CA VAL A 152 -11.80 -19.48 8.10
C VAL A 152 -11.40 -19.87 9.51
N ASN A 153 -11.78 -21.08 9.92
CA ASN A 153 -11.28 -21.67 11.16
C ASN A 153 -9.84 -22.15 10.97
N PRO A 154 -8.85 -21.65 11.74
CA PRO A 154 -7.44 -22.01 11.55
C PRO A 154 -7.18 -23.51 11.75
N LYS A 155 -8.04 -24.24 12.47
CA LYS A 155 -7.92 -25.70 12.64
C LYS A 155 -8.19 -26.49 11.36
N GLU A 156 -8.86 -25.89 10.37
CA GLU A 156 -9.13 -26.50 9.07
C GLU A 156 -7.94 -26.40 8.11
N LEU A 157 -6.94 -25.58 8.46
CA LEU A 157 -5.71 -25.41 7.68
C LEU A 157 -4.64 -26.40 8.15
N GLN A 158 -4.21 -27.27 7.25
CA GLN A 158 -3.04 -28.10 7.47
C GLN A 158 -1.81 -27.42 6.84
N LEU A 159 -0.97 -26.79 7.67
CA LEU A 159 0.30 -26.22 7.20
C LEU A 159 1.25 -27.35 6.75
N VAL A 160 1.87 -27.20 5.58
CA VAL A 160 2.72 -28.23 4.97
C VAL A 160 4.19 -27.82 5.04
N GLU A 161 4.53 -26.70 4.41
CA GLU A 161 5.91 -26.21 4.33
C GLU A 161 5.94 -24.68 4.33
N ARG A 162 7.00 -24.09 4.89
CA ARG A 162 7.23 -22.65 4.84
C ARG A 162 7.87 -22.29 3.50
N ILE A 163 7.19 -21.45 2.73
CA ILE A 163 7.60 -21.07 1.37
C ILE A 163 8.11 -19.62 1.29
N GLY A 164 7.89 -18.83 2.33
CA GLY A 164 8.36 -17.45 2.37
C GLY A 164 8.46 -16.89 3.79
N SER A 165 9.25 -15.83 3.93
CA SER A 165 9.35 -15.07 5.17
C SER A 165 9.62 -13.62 4.89
N GLY A 166 8.85 -12.74 5.54
CA GLY A 166 9.04 -11.30 5.45
C GLY A 166 8.91 -10.63 6.82
N GLU A 167 8.92 -9.31 6.78
CA GLU A 167 8.72 -8.43 7.94
C GLU A 167 7.31 -8.62 8.54
N PHE A 168 6.30 -8.74 7.68
CA PHE A 168 4.89 -8.84 8.07
C PHE A 168 4.45 -10.26 8.47
N GLY A 169 5.22 -11.30 8.14
CA GLY A 169 4.76 -12.66 8.40
C GLY A 169 5.59 -13.76 7.75
N ASP A 170 5.24 -14.99 8.09
CA ASP A 170 5.73 -16.19 7.40
C ASP A 170 4.64 -16.73 6.47
N VAL A 171 5.03 -17.10 5.25
CA VAL A 171 4.11 -17.67 4.26
C VAL A 171 4.33 -19.17 4.20
N TYR A 172 3.25 -19.91 4.36
CA TYR A 172 3.22 -21.37 4.29
C TYR A 172 2.37 -21.82 3.11
N LYS A 173 2.80 -22.90 2.47
CA LYS A 173 1.89 -23.74 1.69
C LYS A 173 1.04 -24.52 2.68
N ALA A 174 -0.27 -24.48 2.51
CA ALA A 174 -1.23 -25.15 3.37
C ALA A 174 -2.25 -25.93 2.54
N LYS A 175 -2.84 -26.98 3.11
CA LYS A 175 -3.97 -27.71 2.54
C LYS A 175 -5.26 -27.24 3.23
N TRP A 176 -6.23 -26.81 2.43
CA TRP A 176 -7.55 -26.34 2.88
C TRP A 176 -8.64 -26.95 1.99
N HIS A 177 -9.59 -27.66 2.58
CA HIS A 177 -10.64 -28.42 1.86
C HIS A 177 -10.12 -29.23 0.65
N GLY A 178 -8.96 -29.87 0.81
CA GLY A 178 -8.34 -30.69 -0.24
C GLY A 178 -7.50 -29.93 -1.27
N SER A 179 -7.56 -28.60 -1.30
CA SER A 179 -6.79 -27.74 -2.21
C SER A 179 -5.56 -27.14 -1.54
N TYR A 180 -4.52 -26.86 -2.32
CA TYR A 180 -3.34 -26.14 -1.82
C TYR A 180 -3.54 -24.63 -1.91
N VAL A 181 -3.20 -23.93 -0.83
CA VAL A 181 -3.32 -22.47 -0.68
C VAL A 181 -2.04 -21.89 -0.09
N ALA A 182 -1.84 -20.58 -0.26
CA ALA A 182 -0.83 -19.84 0.48
C ALA A 182 -1.46 -19.24 1.75
N ALA A 183 -0.86 -19.54 2.89
CA ALA A 183 -1.28 -19.06 4.21
C ALA A 183 -0.19 -18.15 4.79
N LYS A 184 -0.44 -16.84 4.82
CA LYS A 184 0.45 -15.83 5.42
C LYS A 184 0.09 -15.65 6.89
N LEU A 185 0.94 -16.16 7.77
CA LEU A 185 0.81 -16.08 9.22
C LEU A 185 1.44 -14.79 9.73
N LEU A 186 0.68 -14.02 10.50
CA LEU A 186 1.17 -12.81 11.14
C LEU A 186 2.15 -13.16 12.27
N LYS A 187 3.42 -12.71 12.17
CA LYS A 187 4.47 -12.99 13.17
C LYS A 187 4.27 -12.24 14.48
N ARG A 188 3.81 -10.98 14.38
CA ARG A 188 3.65 -10.09 15.52
C ARG A 188 2.18 -9.91 15.85
N SER A 189 1.86 -9.80 17.13
CA SER A 189 0.50 -9.57 17.60
C SER A 189 0.34 -8.21 18.27
N ASP A 190 1.24 -7.27 18.00
CA ASP A 190 1.05 -5.89 18.42
C ASP A 190 -0.01 -5.20 17.55
N GLU A 191 -0.62 -4.16 18.11
CA GLU A 191 -1.80 -3.51 17.52
C GLU A 191 -1.52 -2.96 16.10
N ILE A 192 -0.29 -2.50 15.85
CA ILE A 192 0.15 -2.03 14.52
C ILE A 192 0.09 -3.17 13.50
N ALA A 193 0.70 -4.32 13.80
CA ALA A 193 0.71 -5.48 12.91
C ALA A 193 -0.71 -6.02 12.64
N ILE A 194 -1.58 -5.99 13.66
CA ILE A 194 -2.99 -6.38 13.51
C ILE A 194 -3.76 -5.35 12.65
N GLY A 195 -3.44 -4.06 12.76
CA GLY A 195 -4.00 -3.00 11.92
C GLY A 195 -3.63 -3.13 10.45
N ASP A 196 -2.34 -3.37 10.16
CA ASP A 196 -1.84 -3.62 8.79
C ASP A 196 -2.47 -4.88 8.21
N PHE A 197 -2.55 -5.96 8.99
CA PHE A 197 -3.22 -7.20 8.61
C PHE A 197 -4.70 -6.99 8.22
N ARG A 198 -5.46 -6.21 9.00
CA ARG A 198 -6.86 -5.89 8.68
C ARG A 198 -6.98 -5.04 7.41
N THR A 199 -6.05 -4.11 7.20
CA THR A 199 -5.99 -3.27 6.00
C THR A 199 -5.72 -4.11 4.76
N GLU A 200 -4.76 -5.03 4.83
CA GLU A 200 -4.44 -5.98 3.77
C GLU A 200 -5.69 -6.80 3.38
N ILE A 201 -6.41 -7.37 4.35
CA ILE A 201 -7.67 -8.09 4.10
C ILE A 201 -8.73 -7.19 3.47
N ALA A 202 -8.89 -5.96 3.97
CA ALA A 202 -9.89 -5.03 3.44
C ALA A 202 -9.64 -4.65 1.97
N ILE A 203 -8.37 -4.60 1.56
CA ILE A 203 -7.94 -4.39 0.17
C ILE A 203 -8.17 -5.66 -0.65
N LEU A 204 -7.63 -6.78 -0.20
CA LEU A 204 -7.67 -8.08 -0.89
C LEU A 204 -9.10 -8.53 -1.19
N ARG A 205 -10.04 -8.33 -0.26
CA ARG A 205 -11.47 -8.64 -0.46
C ARG A 205 -12.13 -7.89 -1.61
N LYS A 206 -11.54 -6.78 -2.07
CA LYS A 206 -12.09 -5.96 -3.15
C LYS A 206 -11.42 -6.27 -4.50
N ILE A 207 -10.27 -6.93 -4.49
CA ILE A 207 -9.43 -7.18 -5.68
C ILE A 207 -9.84 -8.50 -6.34
N HIS A 208 -10.25 -8.40 -7.61
CA HIS A 208 -10.62 -9.53 -8.45
C HIS A 208 -10.13 -9.26 -9.88
N HIS A 209 -8.95 -9.77 -10.21
CA HIS A 209 -8.33 -9.58 -11.53
C HIS A 209 -7.33 -10.71 -11.81
N PRO A 210 -7.22 -11.23 -13.05
CA PRO A 210 -6.31 -12.33 -13.38
C PRO A 210 -4.83 -12.03 -13.10
N ASN A 211 -4.42 -10.76 -13.13
CA ASN A 211 -3.04 -10.33 -12.81
C ASN A 211 -2.87 -9.77 -11.37
N CYS A 212 -3.79 -10.09 -10.45
CA CYS A 212 -3.65 -9.79 -9.04
C CYS A 212 -3.92 -11.05 -8.21
N THR A 213 -3.25 -11.19 -7.06
CA THR A 213 -3.45 -12.33 -6.17
C THR A 213 -4.90 -12.42 -5.69
N GLN A 214 -5.48 -13.60 -5.84
CA GLN A 214 -6.83 -13.90 -5.42
C GLN A 214 -6.89 -14.18 -3.91
N PHE A 215 -7.76 -13.42 -3.23
CA PHE A 215 -8.13 -13.66 -1.84
C PHE A 215 -9.11 -14.85 -1.74
N LEU A 216 -8.85 -15.75 -0.79
CA LEU A 216 -9.71 -16.92 -0.55
C LEU A 216 -10.37 -16.88 0.82
N GLY A 217 -9.68 -16.36 1.83
CA GLY A 217 -10.21 -16.27 3.17
C GLY A 217 -9.21 -15.71 4.18
N ALA A 218 -9.63 -15.56 5.43
CA ALA A 218 -8.74 -15.16 6.50
C ALA A 218 -9.18 -15.71 7.85
N CYS A 219 -8.21 -15.93 8.75
CA CYS A 219 -8.43 -16.21 10.16
C CYS A 219 -8.23 -14.90 10.94
N THR A 220 -9.31 -14.26 11.36
CA THR A 220 -9.28 -12.96 12.04
C THR A 220 -9.80 -13.02 13.47
N LYS A 221 -10.59 -14.04 13.81
CA LYS A 221 -11.18 -14.22 15.15
C LYS A 221 -10.25 -14.91 16.15
N GLN A 222 -9.44 -15.86 15.68
CA GLN A 222 -8.63 -16.74 16.54
C GLN A 222 -7.18 -16.74 16.07
N LYS A 223 -6.24 -16.80 17.03
CA LYS A 223 -4.82 -17.00 16.70
C LYS A 223 -4.58 -18.44 16.23
N PRO A 224 -3.64 -18.66 15.30
CA PRO A 224 -2.85 -17.64 14.59
C PRO A 224 -3.68 -16.83 13.58
N TYR A 225 -3.36 -15.54 13.42
CA TYR A 225 -3.98 -14.69 12.40
C TYR A 225 -3.37 -15.03 11.03
N ILE A 226 -4.24 -15.32 10.05
CA ILE A 226 -3.83 -15.85 8.75
C ILE A 226 -4.55 -15.12 7.62
N VAL A 227 -3.83 -14.70 6.58
CA VAL A 227 -4.41 -14.37 5.28
C VAL A 227 -4.25 -15.57 4.36
N ILE A 228 -5.32 -16.00 3.70
CA ILE A 228 -5.35 -17.15 2.79
C ILE A 228 -5.57 -16.64 1.37
N THR A 229 -4.63 -16.94 0.49
CA THR A 229 -4.69 -16.59 -0.93
C THR A 229 -4.45 -17.82 -1.80
N GLU A 230 -4.65 -17.66 -3.10
CA GLU A 230 -4.20 -18.67 -4.07
C GLU A 230 -2.69 -18.97 -3.89
N LEU A 231 -2.32 -20.23 -4.08
CA LEU A 231 -0.93 -20.65 -4.12
C LEU A 231 -0.35 -20.40 -5.52
N MET A 232 0.82 -19.77 -5.57
CA MET A 232 1.55 -19.50 -6.81
C MET A 232 2.88 -20.27 -6.82
N ALA A 233 3.47 -20.46 -8.00
CA ALA A 233 4.61 -21.36 -8.17
C ALA A 233 5.90 -20.80 -7.56
N CYS A 234 6.24 -19.54 -7.86
CA CYS A 234 7.38 -18.82 -7.29
C CYS A 234 7.22 -17.31 -7.47
N SER A 235 8.12 -16.52 -6.89
CA SER A 235 8.23 -15.08 -7.16
C SER A 235 9.09 -14.81 -8.40
N LEU A 236 8.95 -13.64 -9.01
CA LEU A 236 9.83 -13.19 -10.10
C LEU A 236 11.28 -12.99 -9.59
N ALA A 237 11.46 -12.66 -8.31
CA ALA A 237 12.77 -12.63 -7.67
C ALA A 237 13.44 -14.03 -7.65
N ASP A 238 12.69 -15.08 -7.31
CA ASP A 238 13.19 -16.46 -7.37
C ASP A 238 13.60 -16.83 -8.78
N ALA A 239 12.77 -16.49 -9.78
CA ALA A 239 13.07 -16.75 -11.19
C ALA A 239 14.38 -16.05 -11.64
N PHE A 240 14.55 -14.77 -11.30
CA PHE A 240 15.80 -14.04 -11.60
C PHE A 240 17.04 -14.64 -10.96
N GLN A 241 16.92 -15.32 -9.82
CA GLN A 241 18.06 -15.92 -9.12
C GLN A 241 18.36 -17.35 -9.57
N ARG A 242 17.33 -18.13 -9.93
CA ARG A 242 17.44 -19.58 -10.14
C ARG A 242 17.54 -19.97 -11.61
N THR A 243 17.14 -19.11 -12.52
CA THR A 243 17.12 -19.40 -13.95
C THR A 243 18.43 -18.96 -14.62
N PHE A 244 19.06 -19.87 -15.36
CA PHE A 244 20.28 -19.59 -16.14
C PHE A 244 19.98 -19.03 -17.53
N TYR A 245 18.74 -19.19 -18.00
CA TYR A 245 18.28 -18.76 -19.32
C TYR A 245 17.57 -17.40 -19.27
N THR A 246 17.74 -16.62 -20.33
CA THR A 246 16.98 -15.37 -20.50
C THR A 246 15.70 -15.67 -21.25
N PRO A 247 14.51 -15.21 -20.80
CA PRO A 247 13.29 -15.35 -21.56
C PRO A 247 13.41 -14.69 -22.94
N SER A 248 12.67 -15.21 -23.92
CA SER A 248 12.59 -14.57 -25.23
C SER A 248 12.08 -13.11 -25.11
N THR A 249 12.43 -12.25 -26.06
CA THR A 249 11.94 -10.85 -26.05
C THR A 249 10.41 -10.78 -26.01
N ARG A 250 9.72 -11.71 -26.70
CA ARG A 250 8.26 -11.83 -26.62
C ARG A 250 7.82 -12.09 -25.18
N ARG A 251 8.42 -13.08 -24.54
CA ARG A 251 8.07 -13.47 -23.17
C ARG A 251 8.34 -12.34 -22.17
N GLN A 252 9.45 -11.62 -22.32
CA GLN A 252 9.74 -10.43 -21.50
C GLN A 252 8.64 -9.35 -21.64
N VAL A 253 8.16 -9.11 -22.87
CA VAL A 253 7.04 -8.18 -23.11
C VAL A 253 5.73 -8.70 -22.51
N GLU A 254 5.44 -10.00 -22.59
CA GLU A 254 4.25 -10.62 -21.98
C GLU A 254 4.25 -10.51 -20.45
N ILE A 255 5.39 -10.77 -19.80
CA ILE A 255 5.60 -10.59 -18.36
C ILE A 255 5.36 -9.12 -17.96
N ALA A 256 5.93 -8.18 -18.71
CA ALA A 256 5.72 -6.75 -18.47
C ALA A 256 4.25 -6.33 -18.66
N LEU A 257 3.56 -6.93 -19.63
CA LEU A 257 2.15 -6.64 -19.95
C LEU A 257 1.21 -7.15 -18.86
N ASP A 258 1.41 -8.37 -18.37
CA ASP A 258 0.66 -8.93 -17.23
C ASP A 258 0.80 -8.04 -15.99
N PHE A 259 2.04 -7.64 -15.68
CA PHE A 259 2.31 -6.73 -14.57
C PHE A 259 1.60 -5.38 -14.77
N ALA A 260 1.72 -4.77 -15.95
CA ALA A 260 1.08 -3.49 -16.25
C ALA A 260 -0.46 -3.58 -16.16
N ARG A 261 -1.07 -4.68 -16.61
CA ARG A 261 -2.53 -4.93 -16.49
C ARG A 261 -2.98 -5.05 -15.05
N GLY A 262 -2.22 -5.77 -14.22
CA GLY A 262 -2.49 -5.84 -12.77
C GLY A 262 -2.48 -4.46 -12.12
N MET A 263 -1.51 -3.63 -12.45
CA MET A 263 -1.42 -2.27 -11.91
C MET A 263 -2.48 -1.31 -12.47
N ALA A 264 -2.78 -1.36 -13.77
CA ALA A 264 -3.88 -0.60 -14.37
C ALA A 264 -5.22 -0.91 -13.70
N TYR A 265 -5.49 -2.20 -13.41
CA TYR A 265 -6.68 -2.59 -12.67
C TYR A 265 -6.73 -1.96 -11.27
N LEU A 266 -5.62 -1.92 -10.52
CA LEU A 266 -5.56 -1.33 -9.19
C LEU A 266 -5.73 0.21 -9.22
N HIS A 267 -5.16 0.85 -10.23
CA HIS A 267 -5.16 2.31 -10.39
C HIS A 267 -6.49 2.85 -10.94
N SER A 268 -7.19 2.10 -11.80
CA SER A 268 -8.46 2.50 -12.44
C SER A 268 -9.71 2.30 -11.56
N ARG A 269 -9.56 1.74 -10.36
CA ARG A 269 -10.70 1.53 -9.45
C ARG A 269 -11.32 2.85 -9.03
N ARG A 270 -12.62 2.83 -8.67
CA ARG A 270 -13.32 3.95 -8.00
C ARG A 270 -12.54 4.47 -6.78
N GLN A 271 -11.89 3.56 -6.06
CA GLN A 271 -10.94 3.88 -5.03
C GLN A 271 -9.55 3.38 -5.48
N PRO A 272 -8.74 4.21 -6.17
CA PRO A 272 -7.44 3.80 -6.67
C PRO A 272 -6.56 3.26 -5.55
N ILE A 273 -5.74 2.26 -5.85
CA ILE A 273 -4.84 1.62 -4.88
C ILE A 273 -3.41 1.83 -5.34
N VAL A 274 -2.56 2.42 -4.50
CA VAL A 274 -1.10 2.41 -4.69
C VAL A 274 -0.53 1.22 -3.96
N HIS A 275 0.31 0.46 -4.64
CA HIS A 275 0.93 -0.72 -4.06
C HIS A 275 2.05 -0.38 -3.06
N ARG A 276 2.89 0.62 -3.39
CA ARG A 276 3.97 1.20 -2.55
C ARG A 276 5.19 0.33 -2.26
N ASP A 277 5.11 -0.99 -2.40
CA ASP A 277 6.27 -1.89 -2.28
C ASP A 277 6.39 -2.84 -3.49
N LEU A 278 6.32 -2.31 -4.71
CA LEU A 278 6.55 -3.11 -5.90
C LEU A 278 8.04 -3.47 -6.02
N LYS A 279 8.30 -4.77 -6.12
CA LYS A 279 9.63 -5.38 -6.30
C LYS A 279 9.45 -6.77 -6.92
N PRO A 280 10.52 -7.40 -7.45
CA PRO A 280 10.38 -8.73 -8.06
C PRO A 280 9.84 -9.81 -7.10
N ALA A 281 10.04 -9.68 -5.78
CA ALA A 281 9.50 -10.63 -4.80
C ALA A 281 7.98 -10.52 -4.60
N ASN A 282 7.38 -9.38 -4.98
CA ASN A 282 5.94 -9.12 -4.87
C ASN A 282 5.21 -9.29 -6.21
N LEU A 283 5.91 -9.80 -7.22
CA LEU A 283 5.34 -10.29 -8.48
C LEU A 283 5.47 -11.80 -8.49
N MET A 284 4.34 -12.48 -8.56
CA MET A 284 4.26 -13.92 -8.42
C MET A 284 3.91 -14.57 -9.76
N ILE A 285 4.50 -15.73 -10.03
CA ILE A 285 4.26 -16.50 -11.24
C ILE A 285 3.20 -17.56 -10.93
N ALA A 286 2.01 -17.38 -11.49
CA ALA A 286 0.92 -18.34 -11.44
C ALA A 286 0.98 -19.27 -12.66
N GLY A 287 0.47 -20.49 -12.51
CA GLY A 287 0.45 -21.49 -13.57
C GLY A 287 0.20 -22.88 -13.02
N ASN A 288 0.48 -23.90 -13.84
CA ASN A 288 0.40 -25.29 -13.37
C ASN A 288 1.44 -25.53 -12.27
N LEU A 289 0.98 -25.75 -11.04
CA LEU A 289 1.85 -25.97 -9.86
C LEU A 289 2.69 -27.26 -9.95
N HIS A 290 2.40 -28.14 -10.91
CA HIS A 290 3.22 -29.33 -11.20
C HIS A 290 4.29 -29.07 -12.27
N ALA A 291 4.25 -27.93 -12.95
CA ALA A 291 5.26 -27.56 -13.94
C ALA A 291 6.54 -27.06 -13.25
N ASP A 292 7.67 -27.20 -13.94
CA ASP A 292 8.93 -26.60 -13.51
C ASP A 292 8.81 -25.07 -13.47
N THR A 293 9.26 -24.46 -12.38
CA THR A 293 9.24 -23.00 -12.19
C THR A 293 10.03 -22.26 -13.28
N GLU A 294 11.11 -22.87 -13.79
CA GLU A 294 11.87 -22.31 -14.91
C GLU A 294 11.03 -22.29 -16.19
N GLN A 295 10.27 -23.36 -16.48
CA GLN A 295 9.35 -23.39 -17.63
C GLN A 295 8.24 -22.35 -17.51
N LEU A 296 7.67 -22.16 -16.32
CA LEU A 296 6.64 -21.15 -16.10
C LEU A 296 7.20 -19.74 -16.34
N TYR A 297 8.42 -19.47 -15.90
CA TYR A 297 9.08 -18.19 -16.15
C TYR A 297 9.35 -17.97 -17.66
N LEU A 298 9.90 -18.98 -18.33
CA LEU A 298 10.35 -18.87 -19.73
C LEU A 298 9.25 -18.97 -20.79
N ASP A 299 8.10 -19.57 -20.47
CA ASP A 299 7.09 -19.93 -21.48
C ASP A 299 5.65 -19.59 -21.06
N SER A 300 5.14 -20.19 -19.97
CA SER A 300 3.68 -20.33 -19.79
C SER A 300 3.06 -19.67 -18.55
N GLY A 301 3.88 -19.13 -17.64
CA GLY A 301 3.39 -18.53 -16.40
C GLY A 301 2.65 -17.20 -16.61
N VAL A 302 1.74 -16.87 -15.70
CA VAL A 302 1.04 -15.58 -15.67
C VAL A 302 1.54 -14.77 -14.48
N ILE A 303 1.86 -13.49 -14.71
CA ILE A 303 2.31 -12.63 -13.62
C ILE A 303 1.10 -12.08 -12.84
N LYS A 304 1.18 -12.18 -11.51
CA LYS A 304 0.22 -11.62 -10.58
C LYS A 304 0.90 -10.70 -9.57
N VAL A 305 0.32 -9.51 -9.36
CA VAL A 305 0.72 -8.58 -8.30
C VAL A 305 0.23 -9.12 -6.95
N ALA A 306 1.15 -9.22 -5.98
CA ALA A 306 0.94 -9.83 -4.67
C ALA A 306 1.49 -8.93 -3.54
N ASP A 307 1.16 -9.30 -2.29
CA ASP A 307 1.63 -8.64 -1.05
C ASP A 307 1.18 -7.18 -0.89
N PHE A 308 -0.10 -7.02 -0.54
CA PHE A 308 -0.75 -5.72 -0.36
C PHE A 308 -0.60 -5.14 1.06
N GLY A 309 0.31 -5.68 1.88
CA GLY A 309 0.48 -5.28 3.28
C GLY A 309 0.81 -3.79 3.48
N LEU A 310 1.49 -3.17 2.51
CA LEU A 310 1.82 -1.74 2.52
C LEU A 310 0.91 -0.89 1.61
N SER A 311 -0.01 -1.53 0.89
CA SER A 311 -0.89 -0.87 -0.06
C SER A 311 -1.84 0.11 0.63
N LYS A 312 -2.15 1.21 -0.04
CA LYS A 312 -3.13 2.20 0.45
C LYS A 312 -4.05 2.61 -0.67
N SER A 313 -5.31 2.84 -0.32
CA SER A 313 -6.24 3.48 -1.24
C SER A 313 -6.00 4.99 -1.26
N LEU A 314 -5.85 5.56 -2.45
CA LEU A 314 -5.78 7.00 -2.62
C LEU A 314 -7.17 7.55 -2.95
N VAL A 315 -7.92 8.01 -1.97
CA VAL A 315 -9.17 8.75 -2.25
C VAL A 315 -9.34 9.90 -1.25
N PRO A 316 -9.74 11.10 -1.72
CA PRO A 316 -10.34 12.13 -0.87
C PRO A 316 -11.77 11.72 -0.56
N VAL A 317 -12.18 11.78 0.70
CA VAL A 317 -13.60 11.72 1.02
C VAL A 317 -14.28 12.99 0.49
N GLU A 318 -14.97 12.96 -0.64
CA GLU A 318 -15.89 14.04 -1.02
C GLU A 318 -17.29 13.78 -0.44
N ARG A 319 -17.72 14.71 0.40
CA ARG A 319 -19.08 14.84 0.91
C ARG A 319 -19.95 15.47 -0.20
N HIS A 320 -21.03 14.79 -0.57
CA HIS A 320 -22.23 15.35 -1.22
C HIS A 320 -22.04 15.93 -2.64
N GLY A 321 -22.15 15.07 -3.66
CA GLY A 321 -22.93 15.35 -4.89
C GLY A 321 -22.56 16.53 -5.80
N GLY A 322 -21.35 17.09 -5.74
CA GLY A 322 -20.86 18.12 -6.68
C GLY A 322 -19.61 17.68 -7.42
N LEU A 323 -19.48 18.02 -8.71
CA LEU A 323 -18.27 17.77 -9.51
C LEU A 323 -17.15 18.75 -9.09
N SER A 324 -16.07 18.23 -8.48
CA SER A 324 -14.76 18.91 -8.42
C SER A 324 -13.67 18.09 -9.09
N HIS A 325 -12.88 18.75 -9.95
CA HIS A 325 -11.71 18.23 -10.66
C HIS A 325 -10.42 18.64 -9.94
N ASP A 326 -10.10 18.08 -8.78
CA ASP A 326 -8.78 18.30 -8.16
C ASP A 326 -8.17 16.98 -7.67
N ILE A 327 -7.28 16.43 -8.51
CA ILE A 327 -6.66 15.09 -8.42
C ILE A 327 -5.37 15.09 -7.56
N ASN A 328 -5.03 16.18 -6.88
CA ASN A 328 -3.72 16.34 -6.22
C ASN A 328 -3.72 15.93 -4.74
N ILE A 329 -3.93 14.64 -4.44
CA ILE A 329 -3.72 14.13 -3.08
C ILE A 329 -2.33 13.58 -2.93
N THR A 330 -1.63 14.26 -2.04
CA THR A 330 -0.24 14.17 -1.63
C THR A 330 -0.10 13.08 -0.57
N TYR A 331 0.38 11.89 -0.95
CA TYR A 331 0.78 10.86 0.01
C TYR A 331 2.28 11.00 0.28
N LYS A 332 2.74 10.63 1.48
CA LYS A 332 4.15 10.70 1.87
C LYS A 332 4.46 9.44 2.68
N LEU A 333 5.52 8.71 2.32
CA LEU A 333 5.92 7.49 3.01
C LEU A 333 6.47 7.83 4.41
N THR A 334 6.01 7.09 5.42
CA THR A 334 6.67 6.95 6.71
C THR A 334 7.93 6.11 6.51
N GLY A 335 9.09 6.63 6.92
CA GLY A 335 10.41 6.05 6.66
C GLY A 335 10.59 4.60 7.13
N GLU A 336 11.52 3.92 6.46
CA GLU A 336 11.97 2.52 6.63
C GLU A 336 11.07 1.39 6.12
N THR A 337 10.00 1.70 5.39
CA THR A 337 9.15 0.67 4.76
C THR A 337 9.20 0.76 3.23
N GLY A 338 9.37 -0.38 2.59
CA GLY A 338 9.49 -0.51 1.14
C GLY A 338 10.91 -0.80 0.67
N SER A 339 11.03 -1.34 -0.54
CA SER A 339 12.31 -1.82 -1.06
C SER A 339 13.08 -0.71 -1.78
N TYR A 340 13.98 -0.04 -1.05
CA TYR A 340 14.70 1.19 -1.46
C TYR A 340 15.16 1.22 -2.93
N ARG A 341 15.71 0.11 -3.43
CA ARG A 341 16.21 0.01 -4.81
C ARG A 341 15.15 0.29 -5.89
N TYR A 342 13.90 -0.06 -5.62
CA TYR A 342 12.77 0.11 -6.54
C TYR A 342 11.93 1.35 -6.19
N MET A 343 12.25 2.02 -5.09
CA MET A 343 11.46 3.14 -4.56
C MET A 343 11.59 4.39 -5.43
N ALA A 344 10.46 5.05 -5.70
CA ALA A 344 10.44 6.30 -6.42
C ALA A 344 11.22 7.43 -5.69
N PRO A 345 11.87 8.36 -6.42
CA PRO A 345 12.64 9.46 -5.85
C PRO A 345 11.84 10.30 -4.84
N GLU A 346 10.61 10.66 -5.18
CA GLU A 346 9.70 11.45 -4.34
C GLU A 346 9.27 10.70 -3.07
N CYS A 347 9.16 9.37 -3.13
CA CYS A 347 8.92 8.54 -1.97
C CYS A 347 10.08 8.62 -0.98
N PHE A 348 11.31 8.53 -1.48
CA PHE A 348 12.54 8.62 -0.68
C PHE A 348 12.74 10.01 -0.08
N ARG A 349 12.40 11.07 -0.82
CA ARG A 349 12.46 12.47 -0.33
C ARG A 349 11.34 12.82 0.65
N HIS A 350 10.42 11.89 0.93
CA HIS A 350 9.21 12.16 1.71
C HIS A 350 8.39 13.32 1.13
N GLU A 351 8.34 13.39 -0.20
CA GLU A 351 7.57 14.35 -0.97
C GLU A 351 6.16 13.82 -1.24
N PRO A 352 5.23 14.72 -1.59
CA PRO A 352 3.98 14.33 -2.20
C PRO A 352 4.15 13.35 -3.34
N TYR A 353 3.37 12.27 -3.31
CA TYR A 353 3.33 11.31 -4.40
C TYR A 353 1.91 10.88 -4.75
N ASN A 354 1.76 10.36 -5.96
CA ASN A 354 0.53 9.83 -6.51
C ASN A 354 0.75 8.39 -7.04
N LEU A 355 -0.18 7.89 -7.86
CA LEU A 355 -0.12 6.56 -8.47
C LEU A 355 1.18 6.31 -9.28
N LYS A 356 1.85 7.36 -9.76
CA LYS A 356 3.04 7.27 -10.61
C LYS A 356 4.30 6.76 -9.88
N VAL A 357 4.26 6.59 -8.56
CA VAL A 357 5.34 5.91 -7.83
C VAL A 357 5.44 4.44 -8.22
N ASP A 358 4.30 3.79 -8.47
CA ASP A 358 4.28 2.40 -8.89
C ASP A 358 4.79 2.26 -10.34
N VAL A 359 4.64 3.31 -11.16
CA VAL A 359 5.20 3.38 -12.53
C VAL A 359 6.73 3.44 -12.50
N TYR A 360 7.30 4.16 -11.53
CA TYR A 360 8.75 4.15 -11.33
C TYR A 360 9.25 2.77 -10.90
N SER A 361 8.59 2.16 -9.91
CA SER A 361 8.93 0.80 -9.47
C SER A 361 8.80 -0.22 -10.61
N PHE A 362 7.77 -0.07 -11.45
CA PHE A 362 7.61 -0.85 -12.68
C PHE A 362 8.84 -0.73 -13.57
N ALA A 363 9.31 0.48 -13.86
CA ALA A 363 10.50 0.73 -14.67
C ALA A 363 11.74 -0.01 -14.15
N MET A 364 11.96 0.00 -12.83
CA MET A 364 13.10 -0.68 -12.19
C MET A 364 13.02 -2.20 -12.33
N ILE A 365 11.83 -2.78 -12.24
CA ILE A 365 11.59 -4.22 -12.38
C ILE A 365 11.76 -4.64 -13.84
N ILE A 366 11.16 -3.92 -14.79
CA ILE A 366 11.29 -4.26 -16.20
C ILE A 366 12.70 -3.98 -16.73
N PHE A 367 13.43 -2.99 -16.18
CA PHE A 367 14.86 -2.83 -16.44
C PHE A 367 15.61 -4.13 -16.12
N GLN A 368 15.39 -4.72 -14.93
CA GLN A 368 16.02 -5.99 -14.57
C GLN A 368 15.60 -7.13 -15.50
N LEU A 369 14.33 -7.18 -15.91
CA LEU A 369 13.81 -8.19 -16.82
C LEU A 369 14.50 -8.15 -18.19
N PHE A 370 14.71 -6.98 -18.76
CA PHE A 370 15.26 -6.79 -20.11
C PHE A 370 16.80 -6.73 -20.16
N GLU A 371 17.42 -6.14 -19.13
CA GLU A 371 18.87 -5.97 -19.06
C GLU A 371 19.57 -7.05 -18.22
N THR A 372 18.79 -7.99 -17.68
CA THR A 372 19.24 -9.15 -16.87
C THR A 372 20.18 -8.77 -15.72
N THR A 373 20.13 -7.50 -15.32
CA THR A 373 21.03 -6.88 -14.35
C THR A 373 20.16 -6.13 -13.36
N GLN A 374 20.43 -6.32 -12.07
CA GLN A 374 19.70 -5.62 -11.04
C GLN A 374 19.88 -4.08 -11.20
N PRO A 375 18.82 -3.26 -11.07
CA PRO A 375 18.96 -1.80 -11.15
C PRO A 375 19.94 -1.30 -10.08
N PHE A 376 20.90 -0.46 -10.49
CA PHE A 376 22.02 -0.04 -9.64
C PHE A 376 22.84 -1.21 -9.07
N ALA A 377 23.12 -2.24 -9.87
CA ALA A 377 23.99 -3.34 -9.49
C ALA A 377 25.33 -2.83 -8.92
N GLY A 378 25.79 -3.44 -7.83
CA GLY A 378 27.02 -3.03 -7.12
C GLY A 378 26.85 -1.88 -6.12
N HIS A 379 25.73 -1.15 -6.13
CA HIS A 379 25.43 -0.13 -5.12
C HIS A 379 24.59 -0.70 -3.98
N ASP A 380 24.82 -0.19 -2.77
CA ASP A 380 23.92 -0.37 -1.63
C ASP A 380 22.50 0.14 -2.00
N PRO A 381 21.42 -0.58 -1.66
CA PRO A 381 20.05 -0.17 -2.00
C PRO A 381 19.66 1.22 -1.50
N VAL A 382 20.11 1.63 -0.31
CA VAL A 382 19.79 2.95 0.27
C VAL A 382 20.59 4.03 -0.44
N GLU A 383 21.85 3.76 -0.76
CA GLU A 383 22.68 4.67 -1.54
C GLU A 383 22.14 4.86 -2.97
N ALA A 384 21.72 3.77 -3.63
CA ALA A 384 21.08 3.83 -4.93
C ALA A 384 19.83 4.71 -4.91
N ALA A 385 18.95 4.50 -3.92
CA ALA A 385 17.75 5.32 -3.73
C ALA A 385 18.09 6.79 -3.47
N ARG A 386 19.09 7.06 -2.62
CA ARG A 386 19.57 8.41 -2.33
C ARG A 386 20.10 9.11 -3.57
N ASN A 387 20.92 8.44 -4.38
CA ASN A 387 21.48 9.01 -5.61
C ASN A 387 20.38 9.24 -6.66
N ALA A 388 19.42 8.33 -6.79
CA ALA A 388 18.26 8.51 -7.65
C ALA A 388 17.39 9.71 -7.22
N ALA A 389 17.27 9.90 -5.89
CA ALA A 389 16.49 10.97 -5.27
C ALA A 389 17.16 12.34 -5.34
N MET A 390 18.46 12.43 -5.02
CA MET A 390 19.17 13.69 -4.83
C MET A 390 19.94 14.13 -6.08
N LEU A 391 20.42 13.18 -6.87
CA LEU A 391 21.27 13.44 -8.04
C LEU A 391 20.57 13.13 -9.37
N GLY A 392 19.34 12.62 -9.32
CA GLY A 392 18.62 12.16 -10.51
C GLY A 392 19.25 10.93 -11.16
N ALA A 393 20.10 10.18 -10.44
CA ALA A 393 20.78 9.00 -10.98
C ALA A 393 19.77 7.94 -11.45
N ARG A 394 20.11 7.21 -12.50
CA ARG A 394 19.33 6.09 -13.04
C ARG A 394 20.25 4.90 -13.33
N PRO A 395 19.73 3.65 -13.33
CA PRO A 395 20.47 2.50 -13.81
C PRO A 395 21.04 2.75 -15.21
N GLY A 396 22.33 2.52 -15.39
CA GLY A 396 22.98 2.60 -16.69
C GLY A 396 22.62 1.37 -17.53
N PHE A 397 22.26 1.58 -18.80
CA PHE A 397 22.10 0.48 -19.73
C PHE A 397 23.45 -0.15 -20.07
N PRO A 398 23.59 -1.49 -20.01
CA PRO A 398 24.80 -2.16 -20.43
C PRO A 398 25.18 -1.81 -21.88
N PRO A 399 26.47 -1.61 -22.18
CA PRO A 399 26.93 -1.34 -23.53
C PRO A 399 26.65 -2.56 -24.40
N ARG A 400 25.82 -2.36 -25.43
CA ARG A 400 25.52 -3.35 -26.47
C ARG A 400 25.92 -2.76 -27.82
N GLY A 401 26.06 -3.61 -28.82
CA GLY A 401 26.22 -3.19 -30.21
C GLY A 401 24.95 -2.53 -30.76
N LYS A 402 24.58 -2.82 -32.00
CA LYS A 402 23.36 -2.29 -32.60
C LYS A 402 22.12 -2.91 -31.92
N LEU A 403 21.36 -2.08 -31.21
CA LEU A 403 20.08 -2.46 -30.61
C LEU A 403 19.04 -2.74 -31.71
N THR A 404 18.19 -3.72 -31.45
CA THR A 404 16.96 -3.94 -32.22
C THR A 404 15.96 -2.79 -32.02
N GLU A 405 14.97 -2.68 -32.90
CA GLU A 405 13.89 -1.70 -32.74
C GLU A 405 13.11 -1.93 -31.43
N THR A 406 12.83 -3.20 -31.09
CA THR A 406 12.15 -3.56 -29.84
C THR A 406 12.98 -3.16 -28.62
N GLU A 407 14.28 -3.49 -28.57
CA GLU A 407 15.15 -3.09 -27.45
C GLU A 407 15.20 -1.56 -27.31
N THR A 408 15.29 -0.85 -28.43
CA THR A 408 15.27 0.62 -28.44
C THR A 408 13.94 1.15 -27.88
N SER A 409 12.82 0.57 -28.28
CA SER A 409 11.49 0.95 -27.79
C SER A 409 11.32 0.64 -26.30
N MET A 410 11.83 -0.49 -25.82
CA MET A 410 11.75 -0.90 -24.42
C MET A 410 12.63 -0.01 -23.52
N ARG A 411 13.84 0.35 -23.96
CA ARG A 411 14.70 1.30 -23.24
C ARG A 411 14.03 2.67 -23.11
N ARG A 412 13.43 3.19 -24.20
CA ARG A 412 12.65 4.44 -24.14
C ARG A 412 11.46 4.36 -23.20
N LEU A 413 10.73 3.24 -23.19
CA LEU A 413 9.62 3.04 -22.26
C LEU A 413 10.09 3.05 -20.81
N ILE A 414 11.20 2.35 -20.49
CA ILE A 414 11.83 2.38 -19.16
C ILE A 414 12.20 3.83 -18.79
N GLU A 415 12.80 4.57 -19.74
CA GLU A 415 13.20 5.95 -19.55
C GLU A 415 12.04 6.89 -19.23
N ASP A 416 10.92 6.75 -19.94
CA ASP A 416 9.70 7.51 -19.69
C ASP A 416 9.09 7.13 -18.31
N CYS A 417 9.08 5.85 -17.96
CA CYS A 417 8.49 5.36 -16.70
C CYS A 417 9.29 5.78 -15.46
N TRP A 418 10.60 6.00 -15.55
CA TRP A 418 11.41 6.48 -14.43
C TRP A 418 11.76 7.96 -14.49
N ALA A 419 11.03 8.75 -15.28
CA ALA A 419 11.23 10.19 -15.39
C ALA A 419 11.32 10.86 -14.01
N ALA A 420 12.21 11.86 -13.88
CA ALA A 420 12.43 12.57 -12.62
C ALA A 420 11.15 13.27 -12.12
N ASP A 421 10.41 13.85 -13.06
CA ASP A 421 9.08 14.42 -12.84
C ASP A 421 8.03 13.30 -12.94
N ALA A 422 7.28 13.08 -11.86
CA ALA A 422 6.27 12.04 -11.77
C ALA A 422 5.13 12.24 -12.78
N GLU A 423 4.79 13.49 -13.11
CA GLU A 423 3.71 13.82 -14.04
C GLU A 423 4.06 13.51 -15.50
N LYS A 424 5.36 13.41 -15.81
CA LYS A 424 5.83 12.98 -17.14
C LYS A 424 5.81 11.48 -17.34
N ARG A 425 5.65 10.70 -16.26
CA ARG A 425 5.59 9.25 -16.37
C ARG A 425 4.25 8.85 -17.02
N PRO A 426 4.22 7.86 -17.93
CA PRO A 426 2.98 7.39 -18.55
C PRO A 426 2.01 6.76 -17.54
N THR A 427 0.72 6.63 -17.86
CA THR A 427 -0.18 5.78 -17.05
C THR A 427 0.05 4.30 -17.38
N PHE A 428 -0.49 3.39 -16.57
CA PHE A 428 -0.42 1.97 -16.93
C PHE A 428 -1.23 1.64 -18.18
N GLU A 429 -2.30 2.37 -18.49
CA GLU A 429 -3.03 2.26 -19.75
C GLU A 429 -2.15 2.63 -20.95
N ASP A 430 -1.38 3.73 -20.85
CA ASP A 430 -0.42 4.11 -21.89
C ASP A 430 0.69 3.05 -22.06
N ILE A 431 1.19 2.51 -20.95
CA ILE A 431 2.21 1.45 -20.93
C ILE A 431 1.67 0.19 -21.62
N ILE A 432 0.44 -0.23 -21.32
CA ILE A 432 -0.22 -1.38 -21.94
C ILE A 432 -0.29 -1.21 -23.45
N GLN A 433 -0.76 -0.05 -23.94
CA GLN A 433 -0.85 0.21 -25.38
C GLN A 433 0.51 0.08 -26.08
N ARG A 434 1.57 0.62 -25.46
CA ARG A 434 2.93 0.53 -26.01
C ARG A 434 3.45 -0.91 -26.02
N LEU A 435 3.22 -1.68 -24.94
CA LEU A 435 3.61 -3.08 -24.86
C LEU A 435 2.85 -3.96 -25.85
N GLU A 436 1.54 -3.75 -26.02
CA GLU A 436 0.73 -4.46 -27.01
C GLU A 436 1.20 -4.17 -28.44
N ALA A 437 1.56 -2.93 -28.75
CA ALA A 437 2.14 -2.56 -30.04
C ALA A 437 3.48 -3.26 -30.31
N GLN A 438 4.33 -3.45 -29.28
CA GLN A 438 5.56 -4.24 -29.41
C GLN A 438 5.25 -5.73 -29.59
N LEU A 439 4.34 -6.27 -28.79
CA LEU A 439 3.97 -7.68 -28.81
C LEU A 439 3.40 -8.12 -30.18
N ALA A 440 2.67 -7.24 -30.86
CA ALA A 440 2.11 -7.47 -32.19
C ALA A 440 3.18 -7.61 -33.29
N ARG A 441 4.37 -7.04 -33.08
CA ARG A 441 5.50 -7.09 -34.03
C ARG A 441 6.45 -8.25 -33.79
N LEU A 442 6.42 -8.84 -32.59
CA LEU A 442 7.29 -9.94 -32.21
C LEU A 442 6.78 -11.28 -32.78
N PRO A 443 7.67 -12.19 -33.21
CA PRO A 443 7.28 -13.50 -33.69
C PRO A 443 6.46 -14.25 -32.63
N LYS A 444 5.53 -15.11 -33.04
CA LYS A 444 4.72 -15.90 -32.09
C LYS A 444 5.62 -16.83 -31.27
N HIS A 445 5.11 -17.22 -30.09
CA HIS A 445 5.83 -18.05 -29.12
C HIS A 445 6.35 -19.34 -29.78
N GLN A 446 7.64 -19.61 -29.60
CA GLN A 446 8.22 -20.94 -29.79
C GLN A 446 8.39 -21.54 -28.41
N HIS A 447 7.85 -22.74 -28.17
CA HIS A 447 7.93 -23.38 -26.87
C HIS A 447 9.39 -23.52 -26.43
N PHE A 448 9.66 -23.22 -25.17
CA PHE A 448 10.98 -23.45 -24.62
C PHE A 448 11.14 -24.96 -24.42
N GLU A 449 12.01 -25.59 -25.20
CA GLU A 449 12.48 -26.95 -24.97
C GLU A 449 13.83 -26.88 -24.29
N LYS A 450 13.93 -27.43 -23.08
CA LYS A 450 15.21 -27.59 -22.39
C LYS A 450 16.00 -28.64 -23.17
N ASP A 451 17.10 -28.24 -23.80
CA ASP A 451 17.94 -29.16 -24.58
C ASP A 451 18.24 -30.42 -23.76
N ALA A 452 17.82 -31.58 -24.25
CA ALA A 452 18.14 -32.89 -23.69
C ALA A 452 19.61 -33.26 -24.00
N ALA A 453 20.55 -32.39 -23.65
CA ALA A 453 21.96 -32.56 -23.98
C ALA A 453 22.86 -32.08 -22.84
N CYS A 454 22.85 -32.82 -21.72
CA CYS A 454 24.02 -32.94 -20.83
C CYS A 454 23.92 -34.17 -19.89
N THR A 455 23.54 -35.34 -20.42
CA THR A 455 23.88 -36.64 -19.82
C THR A 455 24.85 -37.34 -20.77
N GLY A 456 26.07 -36.82 -20.81
CA GLY A 456 27.13 -37.30 -21.71
C GLY A 456 28.51 -36.97 -21.16
N CYS A 457 28.71 -37.00 -19.84
CA CYS A 457 30.05 -37.18 -19.30
C CYS A 457 30.41 -38.65 -19.49
N ASN A 458 31.07 -38.95 -20.61
CA ASN A 458 31.86 -40.17 -20.73
C ASN A 458 32.90 -40.17 -19.61
N VAL A 459 32.75 -41.11 -18.69
CA VAL A 459 33.83 -41.57 -17.84
C VAL A 459 34.83 -42.27 -18.75
N GLN A 460 36.03 -41.70 -18.87
CA GLN A 460 37.27 -42.46 -19.01
C GLN A 460 38.28 -41.93 -18.00
#